data_AF-A0A1G8H661-F1
#
_entry.id   AF-A0A1G8H661-F1
#
_cell.length_a   1.000
_cell.length_b   1.000
_cell.length_c   1.000
_cell.angle_alpha   90.00
_cell.angle_beta   90.00
_cell.angle_gamma   90.00
#
_symmetry.space_group_name_H-M   'P 1'
#
loop_
_entity.id
_entity.type
_entity.pdbx_description
1 polymer ?
#
loop_
_entity_poly.entity_id
_entity_poly.type
_entity_poly.pdbx_seq_one_letter_code
_entity_poly.pdbx_strand_id
1 'polypeptide(L)'
;MSNFTIDFFELAFLVEACIPPRPIARSMFFDDVSDKHYHKMTKEERLRLFEWISPKLDLENENCRYFYARFNPKNQYLVSCFHDGKAQVIECFRFNERYCTSKNKFVNPEYIKSSSIVNSILL
;
A
#
# COMPACT_ATOMS: atom_id res chain seq x y z
N MET A 1 -24.16 -5.75 13.42
CA MET A 1 -23.56 -4.54 12.85
C MET A 1 -24.26 -4.24 11.54
N SER A 2 -24.66 -2.99 11.31
CA SER A 2 -25.18 -2.54 10.01
C SER A 2 -24.01 -2.26 9.07
N ASN A 3 -24.14 -2.64 7.80
CA ASN A 3 -23.15 -2.32 6.76
C ASN A 3 -23.66 -1.15 5.93
N PHE A 4 -22.75 -0.26 5.55
CA PHE A 4 -22.98 0.81 4.58
C PHE A 4 -22.03 0.60 3.40
N THR A 5 -22.54 0.74 2.18
CA THR A 5 -21.73 0.73 0.96
C THR A 5 -21.50 2.17 0.54
N ILE A 6 -20.25 2.53 0.30
CA ILE A 6 -19.85 3.83 -0.23
C ILE A 6 -19.17 3.65 -1.58
N ASP A 7 -19.23 4.66 -2.43
CA ASP A 7 -18.53 4.66 -3.73
C ASP A 7 -17.05 5.06 -3.60
N PHE A 8 -16.34 5.04 -4.73
CA PHE A 8 -14.92 5.36 -4.78
C PHE A 8 -14.62 6.82 -4.38
N PHE A 9 -15.46 7.78 -4.77
CA PHE A 9 -15.24 9.19 -4.44
C PHE A 9 -15.49 9.44 -2.96
N GLU A 10 -16.54 8.86 -2.40
CA GLU A 10 -16.82 8.90 -0.96
C GLU A 10 -15.66 8.29 -0.16
N LEU A 11 -15.11 7.17 -0.62
CA LEU A 11 -13.90 6.58 -0.04
C LEU A 11 -12.71 7.55 -0.14
N ALA A 12 -12.45 8.13 -1.31
CA ALA A 12 -11.32 9.04 -1.52
C ALA A 12 -11.41 10.29 -0.62
N PHE A 13 -12.60 10.87 -0.48
CA PHE A 13 -12.87 11.97 0.46
C PHE A 13 -12.61 11.56 1.91
N LEU A 14 -13.03 10.36 2.30
CA LEU A 14 -12.79 9.85 3.66
C LEU A 14 -11.30 9.63 3.93
N VAL A 15 -10.55 9.08 2.96
CA VAL A 15 -9.09 8.92 3.04
C VAL A 15 -8.42 10.27 3.21
N GLU A 16 -8.80 11.27 2.42
CA GLU A 16 -8.28 12.64 2.51
C GLU A 16 -8.53 13.27 3.88
N ALA A 17 -9.75 13.14 4.42
CA ALA A 17 -10.11 13.67 5.73
C ALA A 17 -9.35 13.00 6.90
N CYS A 18 -8.76 11.83 6.65
CA CYS A 18 -8.01 11.02 7.59
C CYS A 18 -6.49 11.11 7.43
N ILE A 19 -5.97 11.87 6.47
CA ILE A 19 -4.52 12.12 6.34
C ILE A 19 -3.98 12.68 7.68
N PRO A 20 -2.97 12.03 8.29
CA PRO A 20 -2.33 12.50 9.53
C PRO A 20 -1.70 13.91 9.40
N PRO A 21 -1.52 14.65 10.51
CA PRO A 21 -1.79 14.28 11.90
C PRO A 21 -3.28 14.40 12.26
N ARG A 22 -3.84 13.35 12.84
CA ARG A 22 -5.25 13.28 13.28
C ARG A 22 -5.39 12.37 14.51
N PRO A 23 -6.52 12.42 15.26
CA PRO A 23 -6.76 11.52 16.38
C PRO A 23 -6.61 10.03 16.00
N ILE A 24 -6.29 9.18 16.98
CA ILE A 24 -5.95 7.76 16.82
C ILE A 24 -6.88 7.03 15.87
N ALA A 25 -8.20 7.21 16.01
CA ALA A 25 -9.19 6.55 15.17
C ALA A 25 -9.03 6.86 13.66
N ARG A 26 -8.66 8.09 13.29
CA ARG A 26 -8.43 8.45 11.88
C ARG A 26 -7.13 7.86 11.35
N SER A 27 -6.10 7.79 12.18
CA SER A 27 -4.85 7.10 11.83
C SER A 27 -5.07 5.60 11.59
N MET A 28 -5.90 4.96 12.42
CA MET A 28 -6.25 3.54 12.24
C MET A 28 -6.97 3.30 10.92
N PHE A 29 -7.90 4.19 10.54
CA PHE A 29 -8.55 4.11 9.23
C PHE A 29 -7.55 4.24 8.09
N PHE A 30 -6.61 5.19 8.17
CA PHE A 30 -5.60 5.41 7.14
C PHE A 30 -4.65 4.20 6.96
N ASP A 31 -4.30 3.53 8.06
CA ASP A 31 -3.57 2.27 8.04
C ASP A 31 -4.40 1.14 7.40
N ASP A 32 -5.67 1.03 7.78
CA ASP A 32 -6.59 0.04 7.21
C ASP A 32 -6.82 0.22 5.71
N VAL A 33 -6.81 1.46 5.22
CA VAL A 33 -6.87 1.76 3.78
C VAL A 33 -5.69 1.14 3.05
N SER A 34 -4.49 1.28 3.62
CA SER A 34 -3.23 0.82 3.02
C SER A 34 -3.07 -0.70 3.06
N ASP A 35 -3.58 -1.36 4.10
CA ASP A 35 -3.38 -2.80 4.31
C ASP A 35 -4.60 -3.65 3.99
N LYS A 36 -5.78 -3.27 4.50
CA LYS A 36 -7.01 -4.08 4.38
C LYS A 36 -7.80 -3.73 3.13
N HIS A 37 -7.99 -2.44 2.85
CA HIS A 37 -8.82 -1.99 1.73
C HIS A 37 -8.06 -1.97 0.41
N TYR A 38 -6.73 -1.84 0.42
CA TYR A 38 -5.88 -1.92 -0.78
C TYR A 38 -6.23 -3.13 -1.65
N HIS A 39 -6.35 -4.33 -1.04
CA HIS A 39 -6.66 -5.57 -1.75
C HIS A 39 -8.10 -5.64 -2.29
N LYS A 40 -9.00 -4.76 -1.84
CA LYS A 40 -10.39 -4.67 -2.31
C LYS A 40 -10.54 -3.73 -3.51
N MET A 41 -9.53 -2.90 -3.78
CA MET A 41 -9.51 -1.98 -4.92
C MET A 41 -8.89 -2.66 -6.14
N THR A 42 -9.43 -2.32 -7.31
CA THR A 42 -8.81 -2.58 -8.61
C THR A 42 -7.49 -1.81 -8.77
N LYS A 43 -6.69 -2.13 -9.78
CA LYS A 43 -5.42 -1.42 -10.03
C LYS A 43 -5.67 0.05 -10.38
N GLU A 44 -6.72 0.30 -11.16
CA GLU A 44 -7.16 1.61 -11.61
C GLU A 44 -7.65 2.46 -10.44
N GLU A 45 -8.42 1.88 -9.51
CA GLU A 45 -8.83 2.57 -8.29
C GLU A 45 -7.65 2.91 -7.38
N ARG A 46 -6.69 2.00 -7.22
CA ARG A 46 -5.46 2.28 -6.46
C ARG A 46 -4.68 3.43 -7.08
N LEU A 47 -4.55 3.46 -8.42
CA LEU A 47 -3.88 4.53 -9.13
C LEU A 47 -4.61 5.87 -8.94
N ARG A 48 -5.93 5.90 -9.17
CA ARG A 48 -6.73 7.13 -8.97
C ARG A 48 -6.64 7.64 -7.53
N LEU A 49 -6.68 6.74 -6.54
CA LEU A 49 -6.56 7.12 -5.14
C LEU A 49 -5.15 7.65 -4.83
N PHE A 50 -4.12 7.02 -5.39
CA PHE A 50 -2.74 7.50 -5.26
C PHE A 50 -2.57 8.90 -5.84
N GLU A 51 -3.06 9.15 -7.06
CA GLU A 51 -2.99 10.46 -7.73
C GLU A 51 -3.76 11.53 -6.95
N TRP A 52 -4.92 11.17 -6.38
CA TRP A 52 -5.73 12.10 -5.59
C TRP A 52 -5.07 12.48 -4.25
N ILE A 53 -4.47 11.50 -3.57
CA ILE A 53 -4.00 11.65 -2.20
C ILE A 53 -2.53 12.08 -2.13
N SER A 54 -1.67 11.59 -3.04
CA SER A 54 -0.22 11.83 -2.99
C SER A 54 0.20 13.31 -2.91
N PRO A 55 -0.46 14.28 -3.58
CA PRO A 55 -0.08 15.70 -3.47
C PRO A 55 -0.38 16.30 -2.09
N LYS A 56 -1.19 15.63 -1.27
CA LYS A 56 -1.67 16.11 0.04
C LYS A 56 -0.92 15.47 1.21
N LEU A 57 0.02 14.57 0.94
CA LEU A 57 0.75 13.83 1.96
C LEU A 57 1.92 14.65 2.51
N ASP A 58 2.01 14.69 3.84
CA ASP A 58 3.23 15.12 4.55
C ASP A 58 4.22 13.95 4.62
N LEU A 59 5.26 13.96 3.79
CA LEU A 59 6.24 12.87 3.74
C LEU A 59 7.23 12.87 4.93
N GLU A 60 7.19 13.84 5.83
CA GLU A 60 7.88 13.70 7.13
C GLU A 60 7.11 12.76 8.07
N ASN A 61 5.80 12.59 7.84
CA ASN A 61 4.97 11.66 8.60
C ASN A 61 5.12 10.21 8.09
N GLU A 62 5.42 9.28 9.00
CA GLU A 62 5.64 7.87 8.66
C GLU A 62 4.42 7.19 8.01
N ASN A 63 3.20 7.47 8.48
CA ASN A 63 1.98 6.87 7.91
C ASN A 63 1.73 7.39 6.49
N CYS A 64 2.00 8.67 6.23
CA CYS A 64 1.94 9.25 4.88
C CYS A 64 2.99 8.62 3.96
N ARG A 65 4.25 8.46 4.41
CA ARG A 65 5.27 7.73 3.64
C ARG A 65 4.88 6.30 3.36
N TYR A 66 4.26 5.63 4.35
CA TYR A 66 3.79 4.26 4.21
C TYR A 66 2.70 4.15 3.14
N PHE A 67 1.67 5.00 3.20
CA PHE A 67 0.64 5.08 2.16
C PHE A 67 1.26 5.34 0.78
N TYR A 68 2.16 6.32 0.69
CA TYR A 68 2.85 6.66 -0.55
C TYR A 68 3.60 5.45 -1.12
N ALA A 69 4.38 4.76 -0.29
CA ALA A 69 5.13 3.58 -0.71
C ALA A 69 4.21 2.44 -1.16
N ARG A 70 3.10 2.21 -0.46
CA ARG A 70 2.15 1.13 -0.76
C ARG A 70 1.38 1.36 -2.06
N PHE A 71 0.92 2.58 -2.31
CA PHE A 71 0.08 2.92 -3.46
C PHE A 71 0.85 3.39 -4.69
N ASN A 72 2.13 3.78 -4.57
CA ASN A 72 2.92 4.22 -5.71
C ASN A 72 3.15 3.06 -6.69
N PRO A 73 2.65 3.15 -7.95
CA PRO A 73 2.80 2.08 -8.94
C PRO A 73 4.25 1.82 -9.33
N LYS A 74 5.13 2.82 -9.20
CA LYS A 74 6.58 2.69 -9.49
C LYS A 74 7.35 2.00 -8.36
N ASN A 75 6.69 1.76 -7.22
CA ASN A 75 7.28 1.14 -6.04
C ASN A 75 6.76 -0.28 -5.80
N GLN A 76 6.27 -0.95 -6.86
CA GLN A 76 5.74 -2.31 -6.79
C GLN A 76 6.73 -3.30 -7.40
N TYR A 77 6.87 -4.46 -6.75
CA TYR A 77 7.88 -5.46 -7.06
C TYR A 77 7.29 -6.87 -7.02
N LEU A 78 7.78 -7.73 -7.91
CA LEU A 78 7.68 -9.19 -7.75
C LEU A 78 8.97 -9.69 -7.13
N VAL A 79 8.88 -10.28 -5.94
CA VAL A 79 10.03 -10.80 -5.20
C VAL A 79 9.99 -12.33 -5.25
N SER A 80 11.03 -12.93 -5.81
CA SER A 80 11.23 -14.37 -5.80
C SER A 80 11.99 -14.76 -4.54
N CYS A 81 11.38 -15.59 -3.69
CA CYS A 81 11.97 -16.03 -2.42
C CYS A 81 11.70 -17.50 -2.13
N PHE A 82 12.41 -18.05 -1.16
CA PHE A 82 12.08 -19.35 -0.58
C PHE A 82 11.24 -19.15 0.68
N HIS A 83 10.08 -19.80 0.73
CA HIS A 83 9.24 -19.86 1.93
C HIS A 83 8.81 -21.32 2.12
N ASP A 84 9.10 -21.88 3.30
CA ASP A 84 8.90 -23.29 3.65
C ASP A 84 9.49 -24.28 2.63
N GLY A 85 10.73 -24.01 2.21
CA GLY A 85 11.46 -24.84 1.25
C GLY A 85 10.94 -24.78 -0.19
N LYS A 86 9.91 -23.97 -0.48
CA LYS A 86 9.35 -23.80 -1.83
C LYS A 86 9.69 -22.43 -2.39
N ALA A 87 10.03 -22.39 -3.67
CA ALA A 87 10.18 -21.13 -4.39
C ALA A 87 8.80 -20.49 -4.59
N GLN A 88 8.65 -19.23 -4.22
CA GLN A 88 7.42 -18.45 -4.36
C GLN A 88 7.75 -17.07 -4.93
N VAL A 89 6.79 -16.48 -5.64
CA VAL A 89 6.86 -15.10 -6.10
C VAL A 89 5.77 -14.32 -5.39
N ILE A 90 6.15 -13.25 -4.71
CA ILE A 90 5.24 -12.45 -3.88
C ILE A 90 5.23 -11.00 -4.37
N GLU A 91 4.04 -10.42 -4.52
CA GLU A 91 3.87 -8.99 -4.77
C GLU A 91 4.23 -8.19 -3.51
N CYS A 92 5.18 -7.27 -3.65
CA CYS A 92 5.71 -6.46 -2.57
C CYS A 92 5.79 -4.99 -3.00
N PHE A 93 5.92 -4.12 -2.01
CA PHE A 93 6.34 -2.72 -2.19
C PHE A 93 7.57 -2.46 -1.32
N ARG A 94 8.38 -1.47 -1.68
CA ARG A 94 9.58 -1.14 -0.91
C ARG A 94 9.30 -0.06 0.13
N PHE A 95 9.61 -0.32 1.40
CA PHE A 95 9.46 0.65 2.47
C PHE A 95 10.55 0.45 3.52
N ASN A 96 11.21 1.54 3.95
CA ASN A 96 12.36 1.49 4.88
C ASN A 96 13.36 0.38 4.51
N GLU A 97 13.77 0.36 3.23
CA GLU A 97 14.73 -0.58 2.63
C GLU A 97 14.30 -2.06 2.57
N ARG A 98 13.07 -2.39 3.01
CA ARG A 98 12.54 -3.76 3.02
C ARG A 98 11.49 -3.98 1.94
N TYR A 99 11.33 -5.23 1.51
CA TYR A 99 10.23 -5.67 0.65
C TYR A 99 9.03 -6.08 1.52
N CYS A 100 8.02 -5.23 1.58
CA CYS A 100 6.87 -5.37 2.45
C CYS A 100 5.64 -5.89 1.68
N THR A 101 4.79 -6.66 2.37
CA THR A 101 3.47 -7.09 1.88
C THR A 101 2.33 -6.40 2.62
N SER A 102 2.59 -5.91 3.84
CA SER A 102 1.71 -5.10 4.71
C SER A 102 2.58 -4.37 5.74
N LYS A 103 1.99 -3.54 6.61
CA LYS A 103 2.73 -2.62 7.50
C LYS A 103 3.71 -3.36 8.41
N ASN A 104 3.32 -4.55 8.84
CA ASN A 104 4.07 -5.37 9.79
C ASN A 104 4.63 -6.67 9.19
N LYS A 105 4.61 -6.84 7.86
CA LYS A 105 5.11 -8.05 7.20
C LYS A 105 6.03 -7.71 6.04
N PHE A 106 7.22 -8.31 6.04
CA PHE A 106 8.22 -8.16 5.01
C PHE A 106 8.92 -9.49 4.73
N VAL A 107 9.50 -9.62 3.54
CA VAL A 107 10.30 -10.78 3.15
C VAL A 107 11.69 -10.63 3.78
N ASN A 108 12.16 -11.66 4.50
CA ASN A 108 13.52 -11.66 5.03
C ASN A 108 14.53 -11.59 3.87
N PRO A 109 15.45 -10.60 3.85
CA PRO A 109 16.44 -10.44 2.78
C PRO A 109 17.25 -11.70 2.44
N GLU A 110 17.56 -12.54 3.44
CA GLU A 110 18.34 -13.77 3.25
C GLU A 110 17.63 -14.81 2.36
N TYR A 111 16.30 -14.74 2.28
CA TYR A 111 15.51 -15.65 1.45
C TYR A 111 15.20 -15.08 0.07
N ILE A 112 15.61 -13.85 -0.22
CA ILE A 112 15.37 -13.20 -1.52
C ILE A 112 16.41 -13.67 -2.52
N LYS A 113 15.95 -14.19 -3.65
CA LYS A 113 16.81 -14.54 -4.79
C LYS A 113 16.93 -13.42 -5.78
N SER A 114 15.80 -12.80 -6.08
CA SER A 114 15.70 -11.73 -7.07
C SER A 114 14.43 -10.93 -6.86
N SER A 115 14.44 -9.72 -7.39
CA SER A 115 13.31 -8.80 -7.40
C SER A 115 13.24 -8.13 -8.77
N SER A 116 12.04 -8.01 -9.32
CA SER A 116 11.79 -7.21 -10.53
C SER A 116 10.70 -6.19 -10.24
N ILE A 117 10.84 -4.98 -10.78
CA ILE A 117 9.76 -3.99 -10.76
C ILE A 117 8.58 -4.55 -11.55
N VAL A 118 7.37 -4.37 -11.04
CA VAL A 118 6.15 -4.64 -11.82
C VAL A 118 6.10 -3.58 -12.92
N ASN A 119 6.47 -3.96 -14.15
CA ASN A 119 6.50 -3.05 -15.28
C ASN A 119 5.14 -2.35 -15.44
N SER A 120 5.15 -1.02 -15.33
CA SER A 120 3.99 -0.15 -15.45
C SER A 120 3.53 0.07 -16.91
N ILE A 121 3.96 -0.77 -17.86
CA ILE A 121 3.68 -0.62 -19.32
C ILE A 121 2.31 -1.25 -19.70
N LEU A 122 1.40 -1.38 -18.74
CA LEU A 122 -0.02 -1.65 -19.01
C LEU A 122 -0.86 -0.62 -18.24
N LEU A 123 -0.59 0.65 -18.51
CA LEU A 123 -1.54 1.75 -18.34
C LEU A 123 -1.86 2.29 -19.72
#